data_AF-A0A519ZZL9-F1
#
_entry.id   AF-A0A519ZZL9-F1
#
_cell.length_a   1.000
_cell.length_b   1.000
_cell.length_c   1.000
_cell.angle_alpha   90.00
_cell.angle_beta   90.00
_cell.angle_gamma   90.00
#
_symmetry.space_group_name_H-M   'P 1'
#
loop_
_entity.id
_entity.type
_entity.pdbx_description
1 polymer ?
#
loop_
_entity_poly.entity_id
_entity_poly.type
_entity_poly.pdbx_seq_one_letter_code
_entity_poly.pdbx_strand_id
1 'polypeptide(L)'
;KLDIDIDGKITGYVNNLKAKKLSIKTGKATYIKGDFNLKGLPNWEETFMDMKIEMAGTNKKDLDEILTDITGKKMKSIPVIVNKFGNVNFNGSFTGFQNDFVAYGEFKTKLGRIMSDVNMKIDKKGTPSYTGNVKTFDFNLGELISEKSLGRITSTLYVKGKGIEVKELTEQLKGEVTYIDFNGYRYRNVSVNGTFDKKYFDGSLKINDKNVQLVFDGGVNLNPALPVFNFQASIKKARLRALKLYKDSLQVDAVFSTNFSGNNLDNIQGNLSIQQIRLNNVKGIYNIDSVQLSASGIGIDRSLKIKSDILDASIKGQYDLNTIVSYYKAIAKTYVPSLKT
;
A
#
# COMPACT_ATOMS: atom_id res chain seq x y z
N LYS A 1 22.52 -22.98 -22.93
CA LYS A 1 21.93 -24.30 -23.21
C LYS A 1 21.27 -24.70 -21.92
N LEU A 2 19.95 -24.85 -21.96
CA LEU A 2 19.15 -25.09 -20.77
C LEU A 2 19.29 -26.55 -20.35
N ASP A 3 19.88 -26.79 -19.20
CA ASP A 3 19.91 -28.13 -18.59
C ASP A 3 18.59 -28.36 -17.85
N ILE A 4 17.99 -29.53 -18.08
CA ILE A 4 16.69 -29.91 -17.53
C ILE A 4 16.80 -31.33 -16.97
N ASP A 5 16.66 -31.45 -15.66
CA ASP A 5 16.54 -32.74 -14.98
C ASP A 5 15.06 -33.05 -14.76
N ILE A 6 14.62 -34.22 -15.22
CA ILE A 6 13.23 -34.67 -15.13
C ILE A 6 13.18 -36.05 -14.49
N ASP A 7 12.36 -36.20 -13.46
CA ASP A 7 12.04 -37.48 -12.80
C ASP A 7 10.53 -37.59 -12.58
N GLY A 8 9.97 -38.80 -12.64
CA GLY A 8 8.56 -39.08 -12.40
C GLY A 8 7.86 -39.87 -13.50
N LYS A 9 6.54 -40.05 -13.37
CA LYS A 9 5.74 -40.86 -14.30
C LYS A 9 4.84 -39.99 -15.17
N ILE A 10 5.09 -39.97 -16.47
CA ILE A 10 4.26 -39.29 -17.47
C ILE A 10 3.48 -40.34 -18.28
N THR A 11 2.19 -40.10 -18.47
CA THR A 11 1.27 -41.00 -19.20
C THR A 11 0.26 -40.21 -20.03
N GLY A 12 -0.35 -40.85 -21.02
CA GLY A 12 -1.35 -40.24 -21.90
C GLY A 12 -0.76 -39.67 -23.19
N TYR A 13 -1.62 -39.08 -24.00
CA TYR A 13 -1.24 -38.41 -25.24
C TYR A 13 -0.78 -36.97 -24.95
N VAL A 14 -0.03 -36.36 -25.87
CA VAL A 14 0.45 -34.97 -25.73
C VAL A 14 -0.73 -34.03 -25.41
N ASN A 15 -1.86 -34.17 -26.10
CA ASN A 15 -3.06 -33.34 -25.89
C ASN A 15 -3.85 -33.64 -24.60
N ASN A 16 -3.49 -34.67 -23.84
CA ASN A 16 -4.12 -35.06 -22.57
C ASN A 16 -3.09 -35.80 -21.69
N LEU A 17 -2.11 -35.03 -21.22
CA LEU A 17 -0.93 -35.51 -20.52
C LEU A 17 -1.19 -35.54 -19.01
N LYS A 18 -0.85 -36.66 -18.37
CA LYS A 18 -0.92 -36.84 -16.92
C LYS A 18 0.45 -37.18 -16.37
N ALA A 19 0.92 -36.38 -15.43
CA ALA A 19 2.18 -36.58 -14.74
C ALA A 19 1.93 -36.83 -13.24
N LYS A 20 2.55 -37.87 -12.69
CA LYS A 20 2.49 -38.19 -11.25
C LYS A 20 3.87 -38.17 -10.66
N LYS A 21 4.00 -37.54 -9.48
CA LYS A 21 5.27 -37.32 -8.77
C LYS A 21 6.35 -36.76 -9.71
N LEU A 22 5.94 -35.87 -10.61
CA LEU A 22 6.86 -35.23 -11.55
C LEU A 22 7.74 -34.27 -10.76
N SER A 23 9.05 -34.33 -10.98
CA SER A 23 10.05 -33.42 -10.47
C SER A 23 10.84 -32.89 -11.66
N ILE A 24 10.78 -31.59 -11.89
CA ILE A 24 11.58 -30.91 -12.91
C ILE A 24 12.51 -29.93 -12.20
N LYS A 25 13.80 -29.95 -12.54
CA LYS A 25 14.77 -28.91 -12.16
C LYS A 25 15.38 -28.33 -13.41
N THR A 26 15.51 -27.02 -13.44
CA THR A 26 16.13 -26.31 -14.55
C THR A 26 16.68 -24.97 -14.10
N GLY A 27 17.58 -24.38 -14.89
CA GLY A 27 18.27 -23.16 -14.49
C GLY A 27 19.09 -23.37 -13.21
N LYS A 28 19.23 -22.30 -12.43
CA LYS A 28 20.05 -22.29 -11.20
C LYS A 28 19.22 -22.44 -9.93
N ALA A 29 17.94 -22.08 -9.97
CA ALA A 29 17.07 -22.01 -8.80
C ALA A 29 15.63 -22.48 -9.07
N THR A 30 15.32 -22.92 -10.29
CA THR A 30 13.97 -23.29 -10.68
C THR A 30 13.76 -24.78 -10.54
N TYR A 31 12.73 -25.12 -9.76
CA TYR A 31 12.30 -26.49 -9.61
C TYR A 31 10.79 -26.54 -9.39
N ILE A 32 10.17 -27.65 -9.78
CA ILE A 32 8.76 -27.92 -9.54
C ILE A 32 8.55 -29.40 -9.32
N LYS A 33 7.80 -29.74 -8.29
CA LYS A 33 7.44 -31.10 -7.89
C LYS A 33 5.95 -31.20 -7.63
N GLY A 34 5.28 -32.20 -8.23
CA GLY A 34 3.86 -32.41 -8.03
C GLY A 34 3.18 -33.38 -8.98
N ASP A 35 1.85 -33.34 -8.97
CA ASP A 35 0.98 -34.09 -9.88
C ASP A 35 0.29 -33.11 -10.83
N PHE A 36 0.40 -33.33 -12.14
CA PHE A 36 -0.07 -32.39 -13.17
C PHE A 36 -0.97 -33.09 -14.19
N ASN A 37 -2.09 -32.46 -14.51
CA ASN A 37 -2.97 -32.83 -15.61
C ASN A 37 -2.99 -31.65 -16.61
N LEU A 38 -2.53 -31.90 -17.83
CA LEU A 38 -2.45 -30.90 -18.89
C LEU A 38 -3.30 -31.35 -20.08
N LYS A 39 -4.23 -30.51 -20.54
CA LYS A 39 -5.11 -30.81 -21.68
C LYS A 39 -5.01 -29.69 -22.70
N GLY A 40 -4.68 -30.02 -23.96
CA GLY A 40 -4.58 -29.04 -25.05
C GLY A 40 -3.18 -28.80 -25.62
N LEU A 41 -2.13 -29.38 -25.02
CA LEU A 41 -0.78 -29.30 -25.60
C LEU A 41 -0.75 -29.91 -27.02
N PRO A 42 0.11 -29.41 -27.93
CA PRO A 42 1.09 -28.34 -27.72
C PRO A 42 0.52 -26.91 -27.82
N ASN A 43 -0.80 -26.73 -28.01
CA ASN A 43 -1.41 -25.39 -28.05
C ASN A 43 -1.44 -24.77 -26.64
N TRP A 44 -0.36 -24.08 -26.28
CA TRP A 44 -0.16 -23.49 -24.95
C TRP A 44 -1.27 -22.49 -24.56
N GLU A 45 -1.79 -21.73 -25.52
CA GLU A 45 -2.84 -20.74 -25.23
C GLU A 45 -4.17 -21.37 -24.83
N GLU A 46 -4.45 -22.56 -25.35
CA GLU A 46 -5.65 -23.35 -25.06
C GLU A 46 -5.40 -24.46 -24.03
N THR A 47 -4.20 -24.55 -23.47
CA THR A 47 -3.85 -25.61 -22.53
C THR A 47 -4.47 -25.33 -21.17
N PHE A 48 -5.43 -26.18 -20.80
CA PHE A 48 -5.95 -26.24 -19.44
C PHE A 48 -4.97 -27.00 -18.54
N MET A 49 -4.62 -26.40 -17.42
CA MET A 49 -3.69 -26.92 -16.43
C MET A 49 -4.43 -27.15 -15.12
N ASP A 50 -4.30 -28.36 -14.58
CA ASP A 50 -4.69 -28.69 -13.20
C ASP A 50 -3.47 -29.29 -12.51
N MET A 51 -2.83 -28.48 -11.67
CA MET A 51 -1.55 -28.77 -11.07
C MET A 51 -1.66 -28.77 -9.55
N LYS A 52 -1.38 -29.92 -8.93
CA LYS A 52 -1.15 -30.04 -7.50
C LYS A 52 0.35 -29.97 -7.25
N ILE A 53 0.79 -28.83 -6.74
CA ILE A 53 2.21 -28.52 -6.55
C ILE A 53 2.58 -28.81 -5.10
N GLU A 54 3.36 -29.86 -4.91
CA GLU A 54 3.96 -30.20 -3.60
C GLU A 54 5.00 -29.13 -3.23
N MET A 55 5.83 -28.75 -4.19
CA MET A 55 6.89 -27.77 -3.99
C MET A 55 7.29 -27.18 -5.34
N ALA A 56 7.29 -25.87 -5.46
CA ALA A 56 7.93 -25.16 -6.55
C ALA A 56 8.83 -24.07 -5.98
N GLY A 57 9.92 -23.77 -6.66
CA GLY A 57 10.78 -22.65 -6.33
C GLY A 57 11.35 -22.03 -7.58
N THR A 58 11.50 -20.70 -7.57
CA THR A 58 12.12 -19.95 -8.67
C THR A 58 12.51 -18.54 -8.21
N ASN A 59 13.15 -17.77 -9.08
CA ASN A 59 13.32 -16.33 -8.92
C ASN A 59 13.27 -15.65 -10.30
N LYS A 60 13.10 -14.32 -10.32
CA LYS A 60 12.98 -13.58 -11.59
C LYS A 60 14.17 -13.78 -12.53
N LYS A 61 15.40 -13.82 -12.00
CA LYS A 61 16.60 -14.01 -12.83
C LYS A 61 16.55 -15.34 -13.59
N ASP A 62 16.19 -16.40 -12.89
CA ASP A 62 16.09 -17.74 -13.47
C ASP A 62 14.93 -17.85 -14.47
N LEU A 63 13.77 -17.25 -14.16
CA LEU A 63 12.65 -17.16 -15.11
C LEU A 63 13.02 -16.41 -16.39
N ASP A 64 13.73 -15.29 -16.29
CA ASP A 64 14.19 -14.53 -17.46
C ASP A 64 15.20 -15.33 -18.30
N GLU A 65 16.14 -16.04 -17.66
CA GLU A 65 17.12 -16.94 -18.32
C GLU A 65 16.39 -18.09 -19.04
N ILE A 66 15.47 -18.79 -18.36
CA ILE A 66 14.68 -19.91 -18.92
C ILE A 66 13.83 -19.46 -20.11
N LEU A 67 13.11 -18.33 -20.00
CA LEU A 67 12.29 -17.81 -21.09
C LEU A 67 13.12 -17.43 -22.31
N THR A 68 14.30 -16.84 -22.08
CA THR A 68 15.22 -16.49 -23.16
C THR A 68 15.73 -17.75 -23.88
N ASP A 69 16.10 -18.78 -23.13
CA ASP A 69 16.61 -20.03 -23.69
C ASP A 69 15.52 -20.80 -24.46
N ILE A 70 14.28 -20.83 -23.97
CA ILE A 70 13.15 -21.53 -24.64
C ILE A 70 12.70 -20.79 -25.90
N THR A 71 12.61 -19.46 -25.86
CA THR A 71 12.05 -18.67 -26.98
C THR A 71 13.10 -18.16 -27.97
N GLY A 72 14.39 -18.26 -27.63
CA GLY A 72 15.49 -17.68 -28.40
C GLY A 72 15.49 -16.15 -28.43
N LYS A 73 14.58 -15.50 -27.71
CA LYS A 73 14.43 -14.04 -27.66
C LYS A 73 14.53 -13.56 -26.22
N LYS A 74 15.29 -12.50 -25.99
CA LYS A 74 15.37 -11.85 -24.69
C LYS A 74 14.04 -11.17 -24.37
N MET A 75 13.16 -11.85 -23.66
CA MET A 75 11.86 -11.34 -23.28
C MET A 75 11.89 -10.78 -21.86
N LYS A 76 11.56 -9.50 -21.68
CA LYS A 76 11.33 -8.88 -20.36
C LYS A 76 9.87 -9.05 -19.93
N SER A 77 9.34 -10.28 -20.00
CA SER A 77 7.92 -10.53 -19.74
C SER A 77 7.59 -10.53 -18.24
N ILE A 78 8.57 -10.86 -17.38
CA ILE A 78 8.36 -10.92 -15.93
C ILE A 78 8.45 -9.50 -15.35
N PRO A 79 7.38 -8.99 -14.70
CA PRO A 79 7.36 -7.65 -14.12
C PRO A 79 8.52 -7.36 -13.18
N VAL A 80 9.03 -6.13 -13.20
CA VAL A 80 10.17 -5.71 -12.36
C VAL A 80 9.89 -5.90 -10.88
N ILE A 81 8.63 -5.77 -10.45
CA ILE A 81 8.21 -5.97 -9.06
C ILE A 81 8.54 -7.37 -8.53
N VAL A 82 8.59 -8.40 -9.40
CA VAL A 82 8.91 -9.78 -9.02
C VAL A 82 10.32 -9.89 -8.43
N ASN A 83 11.27 -9.03 -8.83
CA ASN A 83 12.62 -9.00 -8.25
C ASN A 83 12.60 -8.80 -6.73
N LYS A 84 11.61 -8.05 -6.20
CA LYS A 84 11.55 -7.74 -4.77
C LYS A 84 11.25 -8.96 -3.91
N PHE A 85 10.59 -9.97 -4.47
CA PHE A 85 10.28 -11.20 -3.75
C PHE A 85 11.51 -12.11 -3.57
N GLY A 86 12.59 -11.90 -4.32
CA GLY A 86 13.79 -12.74 -4.28
C GLY A 86 13.48 -14.17 -4.74
N ASN A 87 13.94 -15.17 -3.98
CA ASN A 87 13.52 -16.56 -4.20
C ASN A 87 12.10 -16.74 -3.70
N VAL A 88 11.24 -17.25 -4.57
CA VAL A 88 9.84 -17.57 -4.29
C VAL A 88 9.71 -19.08 -4.21
N ASN A 89 9.26 -19.59 -3.07
CA ASN A 89 8.84 -20.98 -2.94
C ASN A 89 7.32 -21.03 -2.83
N PHE A 90 6.69 -21.99 -3.50
CA PHE A 90 5.25 -22.17 -3.55
C PHE A 90 4.87 -23.62 -3.24
N ASN A 91 3.79 -23.79 -2.49
CA ASN A 91 3.07 -25.05 -2.34
C ASN A 91 1.57 -24.77 -2.48
N GLY A 92 0.82 -25.64 -3.16
CA GLY A 92 -0.60 -25.44 -3.38
C GLY A 92 -1.10 -26.00 -4.70
N SER A 93 -2.10 -25.35 -5.28
CA SER A 93 -2.70 -25.72 -6.55
C SER A 93 -2.80 -24.55 -7.52
N PHE A 94 -2.63 -24.87 -8.79
CA PHE A 94 -2.89 -24.00 -9.91
C PHE A 94 -3.91 -24.67 -10.82
N THR A 95 -5.00 -23.98 -11.12
CA THR A 95 -6.07 -24.53 -11.97
C THR A 95 -6.54 -23.47 -12.97
N GLY A 96 -6.52 -23.78 -14.26
CA GLY A 96 -6.99 -22.90 -15.33
C GLY A 96 -6.05 -22.83 -16.52
N PHE A 97 -6.13 -21.74 -17.27
CA PHE A 97 -5.31 -21.43 -18.44
C PHE A 97 -4.21 -20.43 -18.06
N GLN A 98 -3.20 -20.25 -18.91
CA GLN A 98 -2.11 -19.29 -18.65
C GLN A 98 -2.59 -17.85 -18.34
N ASN A 99 -3.75 -17.45 -18.88
CA ASN A 99 -4.31 -16.10 -18.76
C ASN A 99 -5.62 -16.06 -17.95
N ASP A 100 -6.10 -17.17 -17.40
CA ASP A 100 -7.26 -17.22 -16.50
C ASP A 100 -7.13 -18.43 -15.59
N PHE A 101 -6.69 -18.18 -14.36
CA PHE A 101 -6.37 -19.25 -13.42
C PHE A 101 -6.66 -18.89 -11.98
N VAL A 102 -6.81 -19.92 -11.16
CA VAL A 102 -6.84 -19.82 -9.70
C VAL A 102 -5.51 -20.31 -9.15
N ALA A 103 -4.86 -19.47 -8.34
CA ALA A 103 -3.67 -19.82 -7.58
C ALA A 103 -4.02 -19.87 -6.09
N TYR A 104 -4.17 -21.09 -5.59
CA TYR A 104 -4.46 -21.38 -4.19
C TYR A 104 -3.23 -21.98 -3.53
N GLY A 105 -2.72 -21.37 -2.46
CA GLY A 105 -1.55 -21.93 -1.78
C GLY A 105 -0.73 -20.91 -1.00
N GLU A 106 0.45 -21.36 -0.56
CA GLU A 106 1.38 -20.58 0.24
C GLU A 106 2.63 -20.21 -0.57
N PHE A 107 2.93 -18.92 -0.62
CA PHE A 107 4.18 -18.36 -1.13
C PHE A 107 5.09 -17.98 0.04
N LYS A 108 6.34 -18.42 0.01
CA LYS A 108 7.41 -17.99 0.92
C LYS A 108 8.46 -17.24 0.11
N THR A 109 8.73 -16.00 0.52
CA THR A 109 9.58 -15.06 -0.22
C THR A 109 10.51 -14.31 0.71
N LYS A 110 11.45 -13.54 0.16
CA LYS A 110 12.28 -12.61 0.95
C LYS A 110 11.44 -11.61 1.73
N LEU A 111 10.29 -11.20 1.18
CA LEU A 111 9.40 -10.22 1.80
C LEU A 111 8.60 -10.82 2.95
N GLY A 112 8.47 -12.14 3.05
CA GLY A 112 7.63 -12.80 4.03
C GLY A 112 6.71 -13.83 3.36
N ARG A 113 5.63 -14.18 4.04
CA ARG A 113 4.76 -15.28 3.63
C ARG A 113 3.37 -14.81 3.26
N ILE A 114 2.84 -15.34 2.17
CA ILE A 114 1.52 -15.02 1.63
C ILE A 114 0.75 -16.33 1.47
N MET A 115 -0.49 -16.39 1.94
CA MET A 115 -1.44 -17.40 1.50
C MET A 115 -2.43 -16.75 0.54
N SER A 116 -2.58 -17.35 -0.63
CA SER A 116 -3.43 -16.87 -1.71
C SER A 116 -4.58 -17.84 -1.93
N ASP A 117 -5.75 -17.28 -2.20
CA ASP A 117 -6.87 -17.91 -2.88
C ASP A 117 -7.41 -16.88 -3.87
N VAL A 118 -6.73 -16.76 -5.02
CA VAL A 118 -6.90 -15.65 -5.97
C VAL A 118 -7.15 -16.21 -7.36
N ASN A 119 -8.24 -15.77 -7.98
CA ASN A 119 -8.42 -15.87 -9.43
C ASN A 119 -7.73 -14.68 -10.09
N MET A 120 -6.90 -14.94 -11.09
CA MET A 120 -6.23 -13.93 -11.90
C MET A 120 -6.55 -14.16 -13.38
N LYS A 121 -6.84 -13.06 -14.08
CA LYS A 121 -7.06 -13.01 -15.53
C LYS A 121 -6.17 -11.96 -16.17
N ILE A 122 -5.57 -12.28 -17.31
CA ILE A 122 -4.66 -11.38 -18.04
C ILE A 122 -5.28 -11.13 -19.42
N ASP A 123 -5.57 -9.87 -19.74
CA ASP A 123 -6.14 -9.54 -21.05
C ASP A 123 -5.08 -9.56 -22.18
N LYS A 124 -5.52 -9.41 -23.44
CA LYS A 124 -4.63 -9.41 -24.61
C LYS A 124 -3.57 -8.30 -24.59
N LYS A 125 -3.77 -7.25 -23.79
CA LYS A 125 -2.81 -6.15 -23.60
C LYS A 125 -1.83 -6.43 -22.45
N GLY A 126 -1.98 -7.56 -21.76
CA GLY A 126 -1.19 -7.92 -20.59
C GLY A 126 -1.67 -7.28 -19.29
N THR A 127 -2.86 -6.69 -19.26
CA THR A 127 -3.41 -6.07 -18.04
C THR A 127 -4.01 -7.15 -17.14
N PRO A 128 -3.50 -7.33 -15.92
CA PRO A 128 -4.07 -8.30 -15.00
C PRO A 128 -5.34 -7.75 -14.36
N SER A 129 -6.27 -8.64 -14.07
CA SER A 129 -7.37 -8.45 -13.13
C SER A 129 -7.37 -9.62 -12.17
N TYR A 130 -7.68 -9.35 -10.91
CA TYR A 130 -7.55 -10.33 -9.85
C TYR A 130 -8.66 -10.17 -8.83
N THR A 131 -9.11 -11.27 -8.27
CA THR A 131 -10.13 -11.28 -7.23
C THR A 131 -9.90 -12.46 -6.29
N GLY A 132 -9.98 -12.21 -4.99
CA GLY A 132 -9.85 -13.28 -4.01
C GLY A 132 -9.32 -12.84 -2.65
N ASN A 133 -8.94 -13.83 -1.86
CA ASN A 133 -8.45 -13.63 -0.50
C ASN A 133 -6.93 -13.77 -0.45
N VAL A 134 -6.29 -12.85 0.27
CA VAL A 134 -4.86 -12.82 0.51
C VAL A 134 -4.63 -12.70 2.01
N LYS A 135 -3.89 -13.64 2.58
CA LYS A 135 -3.38 -13.53 3.95
C LYS A 135 -1.88 -13.29 3.92
N THR A 136 -1.42 -12.33 4.70
CA THR A 136 0.00 -12.02 4.84
C THR A 136 0.47 -12.37 6.24
N PHE A 137 1.69 -12.89 6.36
CA PHE A 137 2.34 -13.16 7.63
C PHE A 137 3.72 -12.51 7.63
N ASP A 138 3.85 -11.50 8.48
CA ASP A 138 5.06 -10.68 8.64
C ASP A 138 5.68 -10.26 7.30
N PHE A 139 4.81 -9.79 6.40
CA PHE A 139 5.15 -9.45 5.02
C PHE A 139 5.67 -8.01 4.95
N ASN A 140 6.80 -7.78 4.29
CA ASN A 140 7.45 -6.48 4.17
C ASN A 140 6.80 -5.62 3.07
N LEU A 141 5.70 -4.97 3.43
CA LEU A 141 4.95 -4.08 2.54
C LEU A 141 5.80 -2.87 2.13
N GLY A 142 6.54 -2.27 3.06
CA GLY A 142 7.42 -1.13 2.78
C GLY A 142 8.43 -1.40 1.68
N GLU A 143 9.10 -2.57 1.71
CA GLU A 143 10.02 -2.97 0.64
C GLU A 143 9.27 -3.23 -0.68
N LEU A 144 8.09 -3.88 -0.64
CA LEU A 144 7.29 -4.15 -1.83
C LEU A 144 6.92 -2.86 -2.59
N ILE A 145 6.46 -1.82 -1.91
CA ILE A 145 6.02 -0.56 -2.56
C ILE A 145 7.06 0.56 -2.51
N SER A 146 8.26 0.29 -2.00
CA SER A 146 9.35 1.26 -1.83
C SER A 146 8.99 2.44 -0.90
N GLU A 147 8.18 2.21 0.13
CA GLU A 147 7.75 3.26 1.07
C GLU A 147 8.44 3.09 2.42
N LYS A 148 9.35 4.00 2.76
CA LYS A 148 10.20 3.91 3.96
C LYS A 148 9.43 4.11 5.26
N SER A 149 8.31 4.82 5.22
CA SER A 149 7.46 5.00 6.39
C SER A 149 6.70 3.72 6.76
N LEU A 150 6.56 2.78 5.83
CA LEU A 150 5.88 1.50 6.04
C LEU A 150 6.88 0.38 6.30
N GLY A 151 6.48 -0.59 7.12
CA GLY A 151 7.28 -1.78 7.41
C GLY A 151 6.51 -3.06 7.13
N ARG A 152 6.47 -3.95 8.13
CA ARG A 152 5.83 -5.27 7.98
C ARG A 152 4.34 -5.22 8.29
N ILE A 153 3.60 -6.12 7.65
CA ILE A 153 2.15 -6.29 7.81
C ILE A 153 1.81 -7.77 8.03
N THR A 154 0.83 -8.03 8.89
CA THR A 154 0.10 -9.31 8.97
C THR A 154 -1.38 -9.01 8.85
N SER A 155 -2.04 -9.59 7.84
CA SER A 155 -3.39 -9.23 7.45
C SER A 155 -4.16 -10.37 6.82
N THR A 156 -5.48 -10.24 6.78
CA THR A 156 -6.41 -11.00 5.94
C THR A 156 -7.20 -10.00 5.11
N LEU A 157 -7.00 -10.03 3.80
CA LEU A 157 -7.53 -9.05 2.85
C LEU A 157 -8.34 -9.78 1.78
N TYR A 158 -9.51 -9.25 1.47
CA TYR A 158 -10.20 -9.47 0.21
C TYR A 158 -9.78 -8.36 -0.75
N VAL A 159 -9.32 -8.77 -1.94
CA VAL A 159 -8.90 -7.85 -3.00
C VAL A 159 -9.71 -8.15 -4.26
N LYS A 160 -10.14 -7.09 -4.94
CA LYS A 160 -10.66 -7.16 -6.30
C LYS A 160 -10.10 -5.99 -7.08
N GLY A 161 -9.22 -6.25 -8.04
CA GLY A 161 -8.54 -5.18 -8.75
C GLY A 161 -8.23 -5.48 -10.21
N LYS A 162 -7.80 -4.44 -10.90
CA LYS A 162 -7.36 -4.44 -12.29
C LYS A 162 -6.19 -3.47 -12.45
N GLY A 163 -5.15 -3.93 -13.14
CA GLY A 163 -3.91 -3.19 -13.30
C GLY A 163 -2.95 -3.37 -12.12
N ILE A 164 -1.74 -2.85 -12.30
CA ILE A 164 -0.66 -2.82 -11.27
C ILE A 164 -0.12 -1.39 -11.14
N GLU A 165 -0.07 -0.64 -12.25
CA GLU A 165 0.41 0.74 -12.27
C GLU A 165 -0.62 1.69 -11.66
N VAL A 166 -0.20 2.53 -10.72
CA VAL A 166 -1.06 3.48 -9.96
C VAL A 166 -1.96 4.34 -10.85
N LYS A 167 -1.52 4.66 -12.07
CA LYS A 167 -2.29 5.47 -13.03
C LYS A 167 -3.52 4.74 -13.59
N GLU A 168 -3.44 3.42 -13.73
CA GLU A 168 -4.47 2.57 -14.34
C GLU A 168 -5.13 1.64 -13.31
N LEU A 169 -4.70 1.72 -12.06
CA LEU A 169 -5.12 0.84 -11.00
C LEU A 169 -6.56 1.13 -10.59
N THR A 170 -7.41 0.11 -10.67
CA THR A 170 -8.71 0.10 -10.01
C THR A 170 -8.71 -1.05 -9.01
N GLU A 171 -8.94 -0.79 -7.73
CA GLU A 171 -8.91 -1.77 -6.65
C GLU A 171 -10.07 -1.55 -5.67
N GLN A 172 -10.61 -2.65 -5.16
CA GLN A 172 -11.45 -2.71 -3.98
C GLN A 172 -10.72 -3.56 -2.95
N LEU A 173 -10.55 -3.00 -1.76
CA LEU A 173 -9.83 -3.62 -0.66
C LEU A 173 -10.74 -3.65 0.57
N LYS A 174 -10.91 -4.82 1.16
CA LYS A 174 -11.57 -4.97 2.45
C LYS A 174 -10.79 -5.96 3.30
N GLY A 175 -10.52 -5.64 4.56
CA GLY A 175 -9.89 -6.63 5.41
C GLY A 175 -9.50 -6.17 6.79
N GLU A 176 -8.98 -7.14 7.53
CA GLU A 176 -8.51 -7.01 8.90
C GLU A 176 -6.99 -7.16 8.92
N VAL A 177 -6.33 -6.22 9.57
CA VAL A 177 -4.89 -6.13 9.69
C VAL A 177 -4.56 -6.32 11.17
N THR A 178 -3.96 -7.46 11.48
CA THR A 178 -3.51 -7.79 12.84
C THR A 178 -2.48 -6.79 13.32
N TYR A 179 -1.51 -6.47 12.45
CA TYR A 179 -0.64 -5.33 12.64
C TYR A 179 -0.08 -4.79 11.33
N ILE A 180 0.30 -3.52 11.38
CA ILE A 180 1.09 -2.84 10.34
C ILE A 180 2.12 -1.92 11.02
N ASP A 181 3.35 -1.95 10.54
CA ASP A 181 4.40 -1.04 10.98
C ASP A 181 4.33 0.27 10.18
N PHE A 182 4.20 1.40 10.87
CA PHE A 182 4.22 2.73 10.30
C PHE A 182 5.05 3.69 11.16
N ASN A 183 5.98 4.43 10.54
CA ASN A 183 6.88 5.39 11.20
C ASN A 183 7.57 4.85 12.47
N GLY A 184 8.00 3.59 12.45
CA GLY A 184 8.69 2.94 13.57
C GLY A 184 7.79 2.54 14.75
N TYR A 185 6.47 2.55 14.57
CA TYR A 185 5.50 2.02 15.52
C TYR A 185 4.64 0.92 14.86
N ARG A 186 4.36 -0.15 15.63
CA ARG A 186 3.49 -1.25 15.20
C ARG A 186 2.05 -0.99 15.64
N TYR A 187 1.21 -0.56 14.71
CA TYR A 187 -0.23 -0.40 14.91
C TYR A 187 -0.92 -1.75 14.87
N ARG A 188 -1.94 -1.94 15.71
CA ARG A 188 -2.67 -3.21 15.84
C ARG A 188 -4.18 -3.02 15.67
N ASN A 189 -4.86 -4.11 15.33
CA ASN A 189 -6.31 -4.20 15.18
C ASN A 189 -6.85 -3.11 14.25
N VAL A 190 -6.42 -3.20 12.98
CA VAL A 190 -6.76 -2.23 11.96
C VAL A 190 -7.77 -2.86 10.99
N SER A 191 -8.93 -2.24 10.85
CA SER A 191 -9.93 -2.61 9.83
C SER A 191 -9.89 -1.59 8.70
N VAL A 192 -9.84 -2.07 7.47
CA VAL A 192 -9.84 -1.22 6.26
C VAL A 192 -10.93 -1.67 5.30
N ASN A 193 -11.62 -0.69 4.70
CA ASN A 193 -12.53 -0.91 3.59
C ASN A 193 -12.45 0.31 2.68
N GLY A 194 -12.03 0.12 1.44
CA GLY A 194 -11.87 1.23 0.52
C GLY A 194 -11.78 0.81 -0.93
N THR A 195 -11.88 1.82 -1.78
CA THR A 195 -11.72 1.72 -3.21
C THR A 195 -10.62 2.66 -3.67
N PHE A 196 -9.92 2.24 -4.71
CA PHE A 196 -8.96 3.06 -5.42
C PHE A 196 -9.34 3.01 -6.90
N ASP A 197 -9.59 4.14 -7.53
CA ASP A 197 -9.83 4.21 -8.97
C ASP A 197 -8.99 5.32 -9.56
N LYS A 198 -7.92 4.94 -10.27
CA LYS A 198 -7.04 5.86 -11.01
C LYS A 198 -6.66 7.10 -10.18
N LYS A 199 -6.04 6.88 -9.02
CA LYS A 199 -5.62 7.93 -8.06
C LYS A 199 -6.72 8.62 -7.26
N TYR A 200 -7.96 8.16 -7.37
CA TYR A 200 -9.01 8.51 -6.42
C TYR A 200 -9.14 7.40 -5.38
N PHE A 201 -8.84 7.71 -4.13
CA PHE A 201 -9.10 6.84 -3.00
C PHE A 201 -10.40 7.27 -2.31
N ASP A 202 -11.22 6.32 -1.90
CA ASP A 202 -12.37 6.54 -1.02
C ASP A 202 -12.53 5.35 -0.08
N GLY A 203 -12.63 5.59 1.22
CA GLY A 203 -12.77 4.51 2.17
C GLY A 203 -12.78 4.89 3.64
N SER A 204 -12.87 3.83 4.44
CA SER A 204 -12.89 3.88 5.89
C SER A 204 -11.73 3.08 6.49
N LEU A 205 -11.18 3.61 7.57
CA LEU A 205 -10.09 3.00 8.33
C LEU A 205 -10.41 3.11 9.82
N LYS A 206 -10.33 1.99 10.52
CA LYS A 206 -10.47 1.95 11.99
C LYS A 206 -9.23 1.34 12.59
N ILE A 207 -8.68 1.96 13.62
CA ILE A 207 -7.54 1.45 14.40
C ILE A 207 -7.98 1.35 15.85
N ASN A 208 -7.85 0.17 16.45
CA ASN A 208 -8.06 -0.04 17.88
C ASN A 208 -6.77 -0.51 18.55
N ASP A 209 -5.84 0.42 18.72
CA ASP A 209 -4.53 0.19 19.30
C ASP A 209 -4.47 0.73 20.73
N LYS A 210 -3.60 0.16 21.57
CA LYS A 210 -3.40 0.60 22.97
C LYS A 210 -3.00 2.08 23.10
N ASN A 211 -2.41 2.66 22.06
CA ASN A 211 -1.91 4.04 22.02
C ASN A 211 -2.72 4.96 21.12
N VAL A 212 -3.73 4.47 20.40
CA VAL A 212 -4.64 5.30 19.60
C VAL A 212 -5.90 4.52 19.21
N GLN A 213 -7.04 5.18 19.30
CA GLN A 213 -8.25 4.80 18.60
C GLN A 213 -8.48 5.79 17.46
N LEU A 214 -8.49 5.31 16.23
CA LEU A 214 -8.77 6.11 15.03
C LEU A 214 -10.02 5.57 14.36
N VAL A 215 -10.92 6.46 13.97
CA VAL A 215 -11.96 6.19 12.99
C VAL A 215 -11.80 7.25 11.91
N PHE A 216 -11.58 6.82 10.67
CA PHE A 216 -11.43 7.67 9.50
C PHE A 216 -12.45 7.24 8.45
N ASP A 217 -13.02 8.21 7.77
CA ASP A 217 -13.92 8.03 6.63
C ASP A 217 -13.72 9.17 5.64
N GLY A 218 -13.49 8.85 4.36
CA GLY A 218 -13.46 9.84 3.30
C GLY A 218 -12.52 9.51 2.15
N GLY A 219 -12.36 10.52 1.29
CA GLY A 219 -11.69 10.38 0.01
C GLY A 219 -10.51 11.32 -0.19
N VAL A 220 -9.59 10.85 -1.03
CA VAL A 220 -8.41 11.58 -1.49
C VAL A 220 -8.34 11.48 -3.00
N ASN A 221 -8.44 12.62 -3.69
CA ASN A 221 -8.33 12.70 -5.15
C ASN A 221 -6.99 13.30 -5.56
N LEU A 222 -6.09 12.48 -6.12
CA LEU A 222 -4.78 12.94 -6.61
C LEU A 222 -4.77 13.20 -8.14
N ASN A 223 -5.93 13.21 -8.80
CA ASN A 223 -6.03 13.52 -10.23
C ASN A 223 -5.82 15.01 -10.56
N PRO A 224 -6.40 15.96 -9.81
CA PRO A 224 -6.17 17.38 -10.08
C PRO A 224 -4.72 17.79 -9.77
N ALA A 225 -4.29 18.92 -10.33
CA ALA A 225 -2.96 19.48 -10.08
C ALA A 225 -2.71 19.76 -8.58
N LEU A 226 -3.76 20.20 -7.87
CA LEU A 226 -3.79 20.29 -6.42
C LEU A 226 -4.65 19.14 -5.89
N PRO A 227 -4.07 18.17 -5.17
CA PRO A 227 -4.83 17.06 -4.60
C PRO A 227 -5.98 17.55 -3.71
N VAL A 228 -7.11 16.84 -3.72
CA VAL A 228 -8.29 17.16 -2.91
C VAL A 228 -8.45 16.13 -1.81
N PHE A 229 -8.66 16.59 -0.59
CA PHE A 229 -8.85 15.78 0.60
C PHE A 229 -10.18 16.13 1.23
N ASN A 230 -11.07 15.15 1.30
CA ASN A 230 -12.40 15.29 1.89
C ASN A 230 -12.63 14.12 2.83
N PHE A 231 -12.32 14.31 4.11
CA PHE A 231 -12.46 13.25 5.10
C PHE A 231 -12.89 13.77 6.45
N GLN A 232 -13.47 12.85 7.22
CA GLN A 232 -13.74 12.99 8.64
C GLN A 232 -12.89 11.97 9.40
N ALA A 233 -12.36 12.38 10.54
CA ALA A 233 -11.62 11.47 11.41
C ALA A 233 -11.90 11.77 12.89
N SER A 234 -12.04 10.73 13.71
CA SER A 234 -12.03 10.84 15.16
C SER A 234 -10.81 10.12 15.70
N ILE A 235 -10.02 10.83 16.49
CA ILE A 235 -8.85 10.32 17.18
C ILE A 235 -9.13 10.38 18.68
N LYS A 236 -8.92 9.27 19.38
CA LYS A 236 -9.00 9.19 20.84
C LYS A 236 -7.75 8.54 21.42
N LYS A 237 -7.33 9.04 22.57
CA LYS A 237 -6.23 8.53 23.40
C LYS A 237 -4.90 8.40 22.63
N ALA A 238 -4.66 9.25 21.62
CA ALA A 238 -3.45 9.18 20.80
C ALA A 238 -2.23 9.64 21.59
N ARG A 239 -1.39 8.70 22.04
CA ARG A 239 -0.15 9.00 22.78
C ARG A 239 1.02 9.25 21.82
N LEU A 240 1.21 10.51 21.41
CA LEU A 240 2.08 10.86 20.28
C LEU A 240 3.54 10.41 20.45
N ARG A 241 4.09 10.46 21.68
CA ARG A 241 5.44 9.93 21.97
C ARG A 241 5.55 8.42 21.79
N ALA A 242 4.54 7.68 22.24
CA ALA A 242 4.52 6.23 22.08
C ALA A 242 4.38 5.82 20.61
N LEU A 243 3.58 6.58 19.85
CA LEU A 243 3.37 6.44 18.41
C LEU A 243 4.55 6.94 17.56
N LYS A 244 5.60 7.51 18.17
CA LYS A 244 6.77 8.11 17.48
C LYS A 244 6.43 9.33 16.60
N LEU A 245 5.30 9.98 16.86
CA LEU A 245 4.83 11.16 16.11
C LEU A 245 5.28 12.48 16.76
N TYR A 246 5.64 12.47 18.04
CA TYR A 246 6.10 13.64 18.77
C TYR A 246 7.14 13.28 19.83
N LYS A 247 8.05 14.21 20.17
CA LYS A 247 9.13 13.93 21.13
C LYS A 247 8.62 13.91 22.58
N ASP A 248 7.65 14.77 22.90
CA ASP A 248 7.18 14.94 24.27
C ASP A 248 5.91 14.13 24.56
N SER A 249 5.67 13.91 25.85
CA SER A 249 4.48 13.22 26.33
C SER A 249 3.23 14.08 26.11
N LEU A 250 2.55 13.82 25.00
CA LEU A 250 1.29 14.45 24.62
C LEU A 250 0.29 13.37 24.23
N GLN A 251 -0.87 13.38 24.89
CA GLN A 251 -2.05 12.63 24.48
C GLN A 251 -3.05 13.57 23.82
N VAL A 252 -3.61 13.15 22.69
CA VAL A 252 -4.59 13.91 21.91
C VAL A 252 -5.90 13.14 21.77
N ASP A 253 -7.01 13.81 22.02
CA ASP A 253 -8.35 13.46 21.54
C ASP A 253 -8.82 14.61 20.63
N ALA A 254 -9.38 14.30 19.44
CA ALA A 254 -9.87 15.32 18.51
C ALA A 254 -10.79 14.70 17.42
N VAL A 255 -11.69 15.52 16.89
CA VAL A 255 -12.49 15.22 15.69
C VAL A 255 -12.08 16.17 14.57
N PHE A 256 -11.75 15.63 13.41
CA PHE A 256 -11.31 16.34 12.22
C PHE A 256 -12.39 16.26 11.16
N SER A 257 -12.60 17.35 10.45
CA SER A 257 -13.37 17.41 9.21
C SER A 257 -12.61 18.26 8.21
N THR A 258 -12.43 17.76 7.00
CA THR A 258 -11.67 18.43 5.96
C THR A 258 -12.45 18.54 4.66
N ASN A 259 -12.26 19.66 3.99
CA ASN A 259 -12.51 19.81 2.56
C ASN A 259 -11.46 20.79 2.06
N PHE A 260 -10.25 20.28 1.81
CA PHE A 260 -9.14 21.10 1.35
C PHE A 260 -8.53 20.57 0.06
N SER A 261 -7.96 21.46 -0.73
CA SER A 261 -7.10 21.13 -1.85
C SER A 261 -5.72 21.73 -1.65
N GLY A 262 -4.69 21.07 -2.15
CA GLY A 262 -3.30 21.52 -2.03
C GLY A 262 -2.35 20.38 -1.69
N ASN A 263 -1.05 20.63 -1.81
CA ASN A 263 -0.01 19.67 -1.44
C ASN A 263 1.00 20.25 -0.43
N ASN A 264 0.88 21.53 -0.09
CA ASN A 264 1.68 22.19 0.93
C ASN A 264 0.91 23.36 1.54
N LEU A 265 1.47 23.96 2.59
CA LEU A 265 0.86 25.10 3.25
C LEU A 265 0.85 26.36 2.38
N ASP A 266 1.56 26.40 1.24
CA ASP A 266 1.65 27.55 0.34
C ASP A 266 0.59 27.56 -0.79
N ASN A 267 -0.06 26.42 -1.02
CA ASN A 267 -1.13 26.30 -2.01
C ASN A 267 -2.40 25.64 -1.45
N ILE A 268 -2.49 25.52 -0.13
CA ILE A 268 -3.69 25.01 0.52
C ILE A 268 -4.87 25.97 0.29
N GLN A 269 -6.01 25.39 -0.07
CA GLN A 269 -7.31 26.05 -0.21
C GLN A 269 -8.38 25.19 0.46
N GLY A 270 -9.46 25.83 0.92
CA GLY A 270 -10.58 25.14 1.58
C GLY A 270 -10.49 25.23 3.09
N ASN A 271 -11.07 24.23 3.77
CA ASN A 271 -11.29 24.27 5.21
C ASN A 271 -10.80 23.01 5.91
N LEU A 272 -10.20 23.21 7.08
CA LEU A 272 -9.90 22.18 8.07
C LEU A 272 -10.57 22.61 9.38
N SER A 273 -11.47 21.78 9.89
CA SER A 273 -12.07 21.94 11.20
C SER A 273 -11.56 20.84 12.13
N ILE A 274 -11.12 21.24 13.31
CA ILE A 274 -10.76 20.35 14.40
C ILE A 274 -11.65 20.73 15.59
N GLN A 275 -12.37 19.78 16.14
CA GLN A 275 -13.34 19.97 17.21
C GLN A 275 -13.08 19.01 18.37
N GLN A 276 -13.63 19.33 19.54
CA GLN A 276 -13.56 18.48 20.74
C GLN A 276 -12.11 18.12 21.09
N ILE A 277 -11.23 19.12 21.05
CA ILE A 277 -9.79 18.91 21.21
C ILE A 277 -9.49 18.82 22.69
N ARG A 278 -8.86 17.71 23.09
CA ARG A 278 -8.33 17.52 24.43
C ARG A 278 -6.85 17.17 24.35
N LEU A 279 -6.03 18.03 24.93
CA LEU A 279 -4.58 17.87 25.02
C LEU A 279 -4.22 17.55 26.46
N ASN A 280 -3.58 16.40 26.68
CA ASN A 280 -3.10 16.00 28.00
C ASN A 280 -1.58 15.81 27.97
N ASN A 281 -0.87 16.61 28.76
CA ASN A 281 0.59 16.58 28.86
C ASN A 281 1.02 16.67 30.33
N VAL A 282 2.34 16.77 30.57
CA VAL A 282 2.91 16.84 31.93
C VAL A 282 2.51 18.09 32.72
N LYS A 283 2.02 19.15 32.06
CA LYS A 283 1.58 20.41 32.69
C LYS A 283 0.09 20.40 33.02
N GLY A 284 -0.69 19.46 32.48
CA GLY A 284 -2.12 19.34 32.74
C GLY A 284 -2.95 19.00 31.50
N ILE A 285 -4.26 19.14 31.66
CA ILE A 285 -5.26 18.90 30.61
C ILE A 285 -5.77 20.25 30.10
N TYR A 286 -5.76 20.41 28.78
CA TYR A 286 -6.25 21.58 28.08
C TYR A 286 -7.37 21.16 27.13
N ASN A 287 -8.53 21.78 27.25
CA ASN A 287 -9.66 21.58 26.35
C ASN A 287 -9.79 22.81 25.45
N ILE A 288 -9.98 22.58 24.16
CA ILE A 288 -10.21 23.62 23.14
C ILE A 288 -11.45 23.17 22.37
N ASP A 289 -12.46 24.02 22.25
CA ASP A 289 -13.74 23.60 21.66
C ASP A 289 -13.56 23.36 20.16
N SER A 290 -12.93 24.33 19.46
CA SER A 290 -12.60 24.16 18.05
C SER A 290 -11.42 24.98 17.55
N VAL A 291 -10.79 24.48 16.49
CA VAL A 291 -9.84 25.20 15.64
C VAL A 291 -10.34 25.10 14.22
N GLN A 292 -10.59 26.24 13.58
CA GLN A 292 -10.99 26.35 12.19
C GLN A 292 -9.87 27.01 11.40
N LEU A 293 -9.35 26.30 10.41
CA LEU A 293 -8.43 26.83 9.42
C LEU A 293 -9.18 26.97 8.10
N SER A 294 -9.18 28.18 7.55
CA SER A 294 -9.76 28.51 6.25
C SER A 294 -8.69 29.15 5.38
N ALA A 295 -8.45 28.57 4.21
CA ALA A 295 -7.52 29.08 3.23
C ALA A 295 -8.24 29.37 1.91
N SER A 296 -8.03 30.55 1.34
CA SER A 296 -8.68 30.96 0.10
C SER A 296 -7.80 31.91 -0.71
N GLY A 297 -8.15 32.13 -1.98
CA GLY A 297 -7.44 33.04 -2.87
C GLY A 297 -6.13 32.48 -3.42
N ILE A 298 -5.54 33.23 -4.36
CA ILE A 298 -4.29 32.91 -5.05
C ILE A 298 -3.46 34.21 -5.13
N GLY A 299 -2.14 34.09 -5.08
CA GLY A 299 -1.24 35.24 -5.23
C GLY A 299 -1.47 36.28 -4.13
N ILE A 300 -1.75 37.53 -4.52
CA ILE A 300 -1.93 38.65 -3.58
C ILE A 300 -3.27 38.58 -2.82
N ASP A 301 -4.28 37.91 -3.38
CA ASP A 301 -5.59 37.75 -2.74
C ASP A 301 -5.65 36.57 -1.78
N ARG A 302 -4.53 35.86 -1.65
CA ARG A 302 -4.42 34.71 -0.77
C ARG A 302 -4.67 35.13 0.67
N SER A 303 -5.48 34.35 1.37
CA SER A 303 -5.88 34.55 2.74
C SER A 303 -5.81 33.23 3.49
N LEU A 304 -5.20 33.24 4.66
CA LEU A 304 -5.24 32.14 5.62
C LEU A 304 -5.75 32.69 6.94
N LYS A 305 -6.83 32.08 7.44
CA LYS A 305 -7.46 32.44 8.70
C LYS A 305 -7.48 31.23 9.62
N ILE A 306 -7.08 31.44 10.87
CA ILE A 306 -7.19 30.49 11.96
C ILE A 306 -8.10 31.13 13.01
N LYS A 307 -9.19 30.46 13.34
CA LYS A 307 -10.11 30.87 14.40
C LYS A 307 -10.27 29.75 15.41
N SER A 308 -10.04 30.06 16.68
CA SER A 308 -10.20 29.15 17.81
C SER A 308 -10.45 29.94 19.09
N ASP A 309 -10.81 29.26 20.16
CA ASP A 309 -11.10 29.90 21.45
C ASP A 309 -9.84 30.48 22.12
N ILE A 310 -8.65 30.06 21.64
CA ILE A 310 -7.35 30.46 22.19
C ILE A 310 -6.52 31.31 21.22
N LEU A 311 -6.91 31.39 19.94
CA LEU A 311 -6.18 32.06 18.87
C LEU A 311 -7.13 32.49 17.75
N ASP A 312 -7.16 33.79 17.45
CA ASP A 312 -7.71 34.35 16.21
C ASP A 312 -6.58 35.03 15.45
N ALA A 313 -6.24 34.51 14.28
CA ALA A 313 -5.15 35.00 13.45
C ALA A 313 -5.54 34.95 11.98
N SER A 314 -5.16 35.98 11.23
CA SER A 314 -5.34 36.00 9.77
C SER A 314 -4.15 36.64 9.09
N ILE A 315 -3.73 36.06 7.97
CA ILE A 315 -2.74 36.64 7.07
C ILE A 315 -3.32 36.73 5.67
N LYS A 316 -3.13 37.88 5.02
CA LYS A 316 -3.52 38.13 3.63
C LYS A 316 -2.33 38.65 2.85
N GLY A 317 -2.16 38.19 1.61
CA GLY A 317 -1.07 38.60 0.72
C GLY A 317 -0.23 37.42 0.23
N GLN A 318 0.90 37.73 -0.40
CA GLN A 318 1.91 36.72 -0.73
C GLN A 318 2.80 36.48 0.48
N TYR A 319 2.76 35.26 1.01
CA TYR A 319 3.56 34.84 2.15
C TYR A 319 4.13 33.45 1.93
N ASP A 320 5.30 33.21 2.52
CA ASP A 320 5.90 31.89 2.68
C ASP A 320 5.90 31.57 4.18
N LEU A 321 5.10 30.56 4.56
CA LEU A 321 4.92 30.20 5.96
C LEU A 321 6.20 29.64 6.59
N ASN A 322 7.12 29.11 5.79
CA ASN A 322 8.39 28.56 6.30
C ASN A 322 9.33 29.66 6.78
N THR A 323 9.22 30.86 6.21
CA THR A 323 10.12 31.99 6.51
C THR A 323 9.51 32.98 7.50
N ILE A 324 8.21 32.90 7.80
CA ILE A 324 7.51 33.85 8.68
C ILE A 324 8.16 34.01 10.06
N VAL A 325 8.57 32.91 10.70
CA VAL A 325 9.22 32.99 12.02
C VAL A 325 10.59 33.66 11.93
N SER A 326 11.36 33.32 10.90
CA SER A 326 12.68 33.91 10.65
C SER A 326 12.60 35.39 10.30
N TYR A 327 11.63 35.80 9.47
CA TYR A 327 11.34 37.20 9.15
C TYR A 327 10.92 37.98 10.38
N TYR A 328 10.01 37.42 11.20
CA TYR A 328 9.60 38.07 12.45
C TYR A 328 10.79 38.24 13.40
N LYS A 329 11.62 37.22 13.59
CA LYS A 329 12.84 37.33 14.40
C LYS A 329 13.80 38.38 13.86
N ALA A 330 13.98 38.45 12.53
CA ALA A 330 14.83 39.47 11.91
C ALA A 330 14.29 40.88 12.14
N ILE A 331 13.00 41.12 11.90
CA ILE A 331 12.34 42.40 12.14
C ILE A 331 12.40 42.78 13.63
N ALA A 332 12.06 41.85 14.53
CA ALA A 332 12.11 42.07 15.97
C ALA A 332 13.53 42.44 16.43
N LYS A 333 14.57 41.81 15.87
CA LYS A 333 15.97 42.13 16.17
C LYS A 333 16.40 43.49 15.60
N THR A 334 15.86 43.90 14.46
CA THR A 334 16.13 45.22 13.85
C THR A 334 15.54 46.36 14.67
N TYR A 335 14.31 46.20 15.18
CA TYR A 335 13.60 47.28 15.90
C TYR A 335 13.72 47.19 17.42
N VAL A 336 14.03 46.01 17.97
CA VAL A 336 14.31 45.81 19.39
C VAL A 336 15.56 44.95 19.55
N PRO A 337 16.77 45.53 19.41
CA PRO A 337 18.02 44.77 19.46
C PRO A 337 18.27 44.02 20.78
N SER A 338 17.57 44.39 21.85
CA SER A 338 17.62 43.76 23.18
C SER A 338 16.75 42.50 23.31
N LEU A 339 15.91 42.17 22.31
CA LEU A 339 15.03 41.01 22.34
C LEU A 339 15.87 39.73 22.15
N LYS A 340 16.08 38.97 23.24
CA LYS A 340 16.62 37.60 23.17
C LYS A 340 15.55 36.68 22.56
N THR A 341 15.68 36.35 21.27
CA THR A 341 14.77 35.47 20.51
C THR A 341 15.40 34.15 20.11
#